data_AF-A0A661FH10-F1
#
_entry.id   AF-A0A661FH10-F1
#
_cell.length_a   1.000
_cell.length_b   1.000
_cell.length_c   1.000
_cell.angle_alpha   90.00
_cell.angle_beta   90.00
_cell.angle_gamma   90.00
#
_symmetry.space_group_name_H-M   'P 1'
#
loop_
_entity.id
_entity.type
_entity.pdbx_description
1 polymer ?
#
loop_
_entity_poly.entity_id
_entity_poly.type
_entity_poly.pdbx_seq_one_letter_code
_entity_poly.pdbx_strand_id
1 'polypeptide(L)'
;MVQDMISNKLFRVITFLCFWAFLAPAQAIDDGDLLPPDEAFKLTASLEKPDTLKADWVIAEGYYLYRSKISIASQSKEIKLSEPRLPEGKIKVDDYFGKTETYRHQLTVTAPFKYNTEPPKALSFTITYQGCADLGVCYPPQKKQITLPVPATQKNSSEGSLFDPLGQLAQAFGGAGFFEDALLPPDQAFPFDAELKDAQNIHLHWEIAEGYYLYRDKLKFSLENSPGVSIGSFSAPAGKIKEDEYFGKVETYHGAVDFDLPLIRKTGAAQQITLIAEYQGCAEKGVCYPPIKKTISLLLPEISEQQQLIAPSIIPLPVEQQQSEQDQIASELKGNSLFLTVLTFFGFGLLLALTPCVFPMIPILSGIIIGHGEKITTRHAFLISVVYVLATAVTYTFFGVLAG
;
A
#
# COMPACT_ATOMS: atom_id res chain seq x y z
N MET A 1 -65.41 -8.22 -17.13
CA MET A 1 -64.40 -8.16 -18.21
C MET A 1 -63.56 -6.87 -18.23
N VAL A 2 -63.98 -5.77 -17.57
CA VAL A 2 -63.23 -4.50 -17.55
C VAL A 2 -62.19 -4.41 -16.41
N GLN A 3 -62.35 -5.19 -15.34
CA GLN A 3 -61.49 -5.11 -14.14
C GLN A 3 -60.13 -5.81 -14.30
N ASP A 4 -60.04 -6.86 -15.12
CA ASP A 4 -58.79 -7.61 -15.34
C ASP A 4 -57.81 -6.89 -16.27
N MET A 5 -58.29 -5.96 -17.11
CA MET A 5 -57.45 -5.25 -18.08
C MET A 5 -56.70 -4.06 -17.45
N ILE A 6 -57.14 -3.58 -16.29
CA ILE A 6 -56.52 -2.46 -15.55
C ILE A 6 -55.36 -2.96 -14.67
N SER A 7 -55.49 -4.15 -14.07
CA SER A 7 -54.45 -4.76 -13.23
C SER A 7 -53.17 -5.07 -14.01
N ASN A 8 -53.31 -5.57 -15.24
CA ASN A 8 -52.15 -5.98 -16.06
C ASN A 8 -51.37 -4.81 -16.67
N LYS A 9 -52.05 -3.66 -16.90
CA LYS A 9 -51.38 -2.41 -17.33
C LYS A 9 -50.67 -1.73 -16.16
N LEU A 10 -51.27 -1.74 -14.97
CA LEU A 10 -50.65 -1.18 -13.76
C LEU A 10 -49.41 -1.98 -13.33
N PHE A 11 -49.46 -3.32 -13.42
CA PHE A 11 -48.31 -4.19 -13.15
C PHE A 11 -47.17 -3.96 -14.15
N ARG A 12 -47.46 -3.85 -15.45
CA ARG A 12 -46.43 -3.55 -16.47
C ARG A 12 -45.79 -2.17 -16.29
N VAL A 13 -46.56 -1.15 -15.89
CA VAL A 13 -46.02 0.20 -15.63
C VAL A 13 -45.15 0.22 -14.38
N ILE A 14 -45.54 -0.49 -13.32
CA ILE A 14 -44.73 -0.61 -12.08
C ILE A 14 -43.45 -1.42 -12.33
N THR A 15 -43.50 -2.46 -13.17
CA THR A 15 -42.30 -3.25 -13.51
C THR A 15 -41.33 -2.43 -14.37
N PHE A 16 -41.84 -1.58 -15.26
CA PHE A 16 -41.01 -0.68 -16.08
C PHE A 16 -40.41 0.47 -15.26
N LEU A 17 -41.14 1.00 -14.26
CA LEU A 17 -40.65 2.01 -13.31
C LEU A 17 -39.58 1.46 -12.36
N CYS A 18 -39.71 0.21 -11.89
CA CYS A 18 -38.67 -0.44 -11.09
C CYS A 18 -37.42 -0.78 -11.92
N PHE A 19 -37.57 -1.10 -13.22
CA PHE A 19 -36.45 -1.35 -14.12
C PHE A 19 -35.68 -0.07 -14.47
N TRP A 20 -36.36 1.09 -14.50
CA TRP A 20 -35.71 2.40 -14.66
C TRP A 20 -35.09 2.94 -13.37
N ALA A 21 -35.65 2.60 -12.20
CA ALA A 21 -35.05 2.93 -10.90
C ALA A 21 -33.75 2.15 -10.63
N PHE A 22 -33.55 0.98 -11.26
CA PHE A 22 -32.32 0.19 -11.16
C PHE A 22 -31.17 0.73 -12.04
N LEU A 23 -31.43 1.73 -12.88
CA LEU A 23 -30.44 2.43 -13.70
C LEU A 23 -30.08 3.83 -13.16
N ALA A 24 -30.59 4.20 -11.98
CA ALA A 24 -29.95 5.29 -11.25
C ALA A 24 -28.54 4.80 -10.86
N PRO A 25 -27.46 5.52 -11.22
CA PRO A 25 -26.19 5.26 -10.57
C PRO A 25 -26.46 5.44 -9.07
N ALA A 26 -26.26 4.38 -8.30
CA ALA A 26 -26.00 4.55 -6.89
C ALA A 26 -24.83 5.53 -6.85
N GLN A 27 -25.09 6.76 -6.42
CA GLN A 27 -24.03 7.69 -6.07
C GLN A 27 -23.40 7.08 -4.81
N ALA A 28 -22.52 6.11 -5.02
CA ALA A 28 -21.49 5.80 -4.06
C ALA A 28 -20.76 7.11 -3.83
N ILE A 29 -20.78 7.55 -2.57
CA ILE A 29 -20.02 8.71 -2.10
C ILE A 29 -18.57 8.46 -2.49
N ASP A 30 -17.98 9.43 -3.18
CA ASP A 30 -16.64 9.35 -3.71
C ASP A 30 -15.63 9.12 -2.57
N ASP A 31 -14.96 7.97 -2.58
CA ASP A 31 -13.82 7.68 -1.68
C ASP A 31 -12.63 8.63 -1.95
N GLY A 32 -12.69 9.43 -3.03
CA GLY A 32 -11.70 10.45 -3.39
C GLY A 32 -11.65 11.67 -2.46
N ASP A 33 -12.63 11.88 -1.59
CA ASP A 33 -12.72 13.08 -0.72
C ASP A 33 -12.19 12.86 0.72
N LEU A 34 -11.78 11.62 1.07
CA LEU A 34 -11.26 11.30 2.40
C LEU A 34 -9.72 11.37 2.43
N LEU A 35 -9.21 12.34 3.19
CA LEU A 35 -7.77 12.50 3.40
C LEU A 35 -7.22 11.38 4.29
N PRO A 36 -5.98 10.91 4.05
CA PRO A 36 -5.28 10.04 5.00
C PRO A 36 -5.14 10.70 6.38
N PRO A 37 -5.08 9.93 7.49
CA PRO A 37 -5.00 10.49 8.85
C PRO A 37 -3.85 11.48 9.05
N ASP A 38 -2.70 11.23 8.44
CA ASP A 38 -1.51 12.07 8.56
C ASP A 38 -1.64 13.39 7.77
N GLU A 39 -2.51 13.43 6.76
CA GLU A 39 -2.84 14.65 6.02
C GLU A 39 -3.99 15.41 6.67
N ALA A 40 -4.98 14.69 7.20
CA ALA A 40 -6.13 15.25 7.91
C ALA A 40 -5.73 15.85 9.27
N PHE A 41 -4.75 15.27 9.95
CA PHE A 41 -4.32 15.65 11.30
C PHE A 41 -2.79 15.80 11.37
N LYS A 42 -2.27 16.89 10.82
CA LYS A 42 -0.83 17.17 10.79
C LYS A 42 -0.34 17.57 12.18
N LEU A 43 0.28 16.63 12.89
CA LEU A 43 0.88 16.85 14.21
C LEU A 43 2.33 17.32 14.08
N THR A 44 2.64 18.42 14.76
CA THR A 44 4.00 18.92 14.98
C THR A 44 4.23 19.10 16.48
N ALA A 45 5.44 18.81 16.95
CA ALA A 45 5.77 18.97 18.36
C ALA A 45 7.14 19.61 18.53
N SER A 46 7.24 20.48 19.52
CA SER A 46 8.43 21.27 19.83
C SER A 46 8.53 21.52 21.34
N LEU A 47 9.72 21.92 21.80
CA LEU A 47 9.92 22.40 23.16
C LEU A 47 9.81 23.93 23.15
N GLU A 48 8.72 24.48 23.69
CA GLU A 48 8.55 25.93 23.82
C GLU A 48 9.44 26.50 24.94
N LYS A 49 9.66 25.70 25.98
CA LYS A 49 10.58 25.91 27.10
C LYS A 49 11.31 24.60 27.38
N PRO A 50 12.49 24.60 28.04
CA PRO A 50 13.22 23.37 28.35
C PRO A 50 12.41 22.37 29.20
N ASP A 51 11.31 22.78 29.81
CA ASP A 51 10.43 21.97 30.67
C ASP A 51 9.00 21.81 30.13
N THR A 52 8.70 22.32 28.93
CA THR A 52 7.33 22.34 28.39
C THR A 52 7.28 21.83 26.96
N LEU A 53 6.62 20.69 26.77
CA LEU A 53 6.30 20.15 25.46
C LEU A 53 5.10 20.91 24.88
N LYS A 54 5.23 21.38 23.65
CA LYS A 54 4.14 21.97 22.87
C LYS A 54 3.85 21.07 21.67
N ALA A 55 2.59 20.62 21.56
CA ALA A 55 2.09 19.84 20.45
C ALA A 55 1.03 20.66 19.69
N ASP A 56 1.29 20.91 18.41
CA ASP A 56 0.45 21.69 17.51
C ASP A 56 -0.11 20.76 16.42
N TRP A 57 -1.44 20.69 16.31
CA TRP A 57 -2.14 20.02 15.22
C TRP A 57 -2.72 21.05 14.25
N VAL A 58 -2.51 20.80 12.96
CA VAL A 58 -3.29 21.42 11.87
C VAL A 58 -4.30 20.39 11.37
N ILE A 59 -5.58 20.72 11.52
CA ILE A 59 -6.70 19.83 11.21
C ILE A 59 -7.37 20.31 9.92
N ALA A 60 -7.46 19.44 8.92
CA ALA A 60 -8.07 19.74 7.63
C ALA A 60 -9.56 20.11 7.76
N GLU A 61 -10.07 20.83 6.76
CA GLU A 61 -11.49 21.23 6.71
C GLU A 61 -12.40 20.00 6.62
N GLY A 62 -13.50 20.00 7.37
CA GLY A 62 -14.39 18.82 7.49
C GLY A 62 -13.92 17.75 8.47
N TYR A 63 -12.78 17.93 9.15
CA TYR A 63 -12.25 16.99 10.15
C TYR A 63 -12.27 17.59 11.56
N TYR A 64 -12.26 16.73 12.57
CA TYR A 64 -12.20 17.14 13.98
C TYR A 64 -11.54 16.08 14.88
N LEU A 65 -10.92 16.54 15.97
CA LEU A 65 -10.31 15.69 17.01
C LEU A 65 -11.14 15.72 18.29
N TYR A 66 -11.21 14.59 19.00
CA TYR A 66 -11.88 14.51 20.30
C TYR A 66 -10.97 14.89 21.46
N ARG A 67 -11.41 15.82 22.31
CA ARG A 67 -10.68 16.24 23.52
C ARG A 67 -10.35 15.07 24.44
N SER A 68 -11.32 14.19 24.68
CA SER A 68 -11.17 13.04 25.59
C SER A 68 -10.28 11.92 25.05
N LYS A 69 -9.90 11.97 23.77
CA LYS A 69 -9.07 10.93 23.11
C LYS A 69 -7.64 11.40 22.86
N ILE A 70 -7.29 12.61 23.28
CA ILE A 70 -5.92 13.12 23.20
C ILE A 70 -5.21 12.78 24.53
N SER A 71 -4.10 12.06 24.43
CA SER A 71 -3.25 11.75 25.58
C SER A 71 -1.78 11.85 25.20
N ILE A 72 -0.97 12.34 26.14
CA ILE A 72 0.47 12.46 26.00
C ILE A 72 1.08 11.64 27.13
N ALA A 73 1.95 10.70 26.77
CA ALA A 73 2.72 9.89 27.70
C ALA A 73 4.21 10.11 27.45
N SER A 74 5.01 10.13 28.51
CA SER A 74 6.46 10.08 28.37
C SER A 74 6.92 8.62 28.36
N GLN A 75 7.88 8.30 27.48
CA GLN A 75 8.57 7.01 27.50
C GLN A 75 9.87 7.05 28.30
N SER A 76 10.47 8.23 28.47
CA SER A 76 11.70 8.42 29.23
C SER A 76 11.42 8.30 30.74
N LYS A 77 12.13 7.40 31.43
CA LYS A 77 12.03 7.23 32.89
C LYS A 77 12.57 8.44 33.65
N GLU A 78 13.32 9.28 32.96
CA GLU A 78 14.02 10.48 33.45
C GLU A 78 13.08 11.68 33.64
N ILE A 79 11.87 11.66 33.07
CA ILE A 79 10.92 12.76 33.18
C ILE A 79 9.58 12.33 33.76
N LYS A 80 9.03 13.17 34.63
CA LYS A 80 7.65 13.07 35.10
C LYS A 80 6.80 14.10 34.37
N LEU A 81 6.00 13.63 33.41
CA LEU A 81 5.04 14.45 32.69
C LEU A 81 3.90 14.87 33.64
N SER A 82 3.58 16.16 33.66
CA SER A 82 2.39 16.66 34.34
C SER A 82 1.17 16.61 33.42
N GLU A 83 -0.04 16.79 33.97
CA GLU A 83 -1.26 16.73 33.16
C GLU A 83 -1.19 17.73 31.98
N PRO A 84 -1.47 17.26 30.75
CA PRO A 84 -1.47 18.12 29.59
C PRO A 84 -2.57 19.17 29.72
N ARG A 85 -2.24 20.41 29.40
CA ARG A 85 -3.17 21.53 29.35
C ARG A 85 -3.81 21.58 27.98
N LEU A 86 -5.04 21.06 27.89
CA LEU A 86 -5.87 21.15 26.70
C LEU A 86 -6.77 22.41 26.78
N PRO A 87 -6.83 23.24 25.72
CA PRO A 87 -7.73 24.40 25.66
C PRO A 87 -9.20 23.96 25.66
N GLU A 88 -10.14 24.88 25.89
CA GLU A 88 -11.57 24.54 25.78
C GLU A 88 -11.95 24.20 24.33
N GLY A 89 -12.65 23.06 24.15
CA GLY A 89 -13.12 22.62 22.84
C GLY A 89 -14.54 23.10 22.55
N LYS A 90 -14.99 22.93 21.31
CA LYS A 90 -16.40 23.15 20.96
C LYS A 90 -17.19 21.89 21.27
N ILE A 91 -18.28 22.03 22.02
CA ILE A 91 -19.19 20.92 22.31
C ILE A 91 -19.95 20.56 21.03
N LYS A 92 -19.80 19.31 20.59
CA LYS A 92 -20.56 18.67 19.52
C LYS A 92 -21.36 17.52 20.13
N VAL A 93 -22.60 17.37 19.69
CA VAL A 93 -23.37 16.14 19.98
C VAL A 93 -23.08 15.18 18.85
N ASP A 94 -22.44 14.09 19.18
CA ASP A 94 -22.15 13.00 18.25
C ASP A 94 -23.10 11.83 18.51
N ASP A 95 -23.59 11.19 17.44
CA ASP A 95 -24.59 10.12 17.53
C ASP A 95 -24.04 8.84 18.19
N TYR A 96 -22.71 8.65 18.20
CA TYR A 96 -22.03 7.50 18.81
C TYR A 96 -21.51 7.78 20.22
N PHE A 97 -21.04 9.00 20.48
CA PHE A 97 -20.35 9.34 21.75
C PHE A 97 -21.10 10.36 22.62
N GLY A 98 -22.26 10.87 22.18
CA GLY A 98 -23.04 11.87 22.91
C GLY A 98 -22.39 13.26 22.90
N LYS A 99 -22.59 14.05 23.95
CA LYS A 99 -21.99 15.39 24.09
C LYS A 99 -20.47 15.27 24.29
N THR A 100 -19.70 15.56 23.26
CA THR A 100 -18.24 15.51 23.29
C THR A 100 -17.63 16.86 22.90
N GLU A 101 -16.49 17.19 23.51
CA GLU A 101 -15.73 18.36 23.11
C GLU A 101 -14.78 18.01 21.96
N THR A 102 -14.80 18.83 20.92
CA THR A 102 -14.06 18.62 19.69
C THR A 102 -13.24 19.84 19.30
N TYR A 103 -12.14 19.61 18.58
CA TYR A 103 -11.27 20.64 18.03
C TYR A 103 -11.25 20.59 16.51
N ARG A 104 -11.13 21.75 15.87
CA ARG A 104 -11.09 21.94 14.42
C ARG A 104 -10.06 22.99 14.05
N HIS A 105 -9.58 22.94 12.81
CA HIS A 105 -8.59 23.84 12.21
C HIS A 105 -7.21 23.80 12.87
N GLN A 106 -7.12 24.20 14.13
CA GLN A 106 -5.86 24.22 14.87
C GLN A 106 -6.09 23.86 16.33
N LEU A 107 -5.18 23.06 16.88
CA LEU A 107 -5.16 22.70 18.28
C LEU A 107 -3.72 22.80 18.79
N THR A 108 -3.53 23.55 19.87
CA THR A 108 -2.26 23.62 20.59
C THR A 108 -2.45 23.04 21.99
N VAL A 109 -1.68 22.00 22.33
CA VAL A 109 -1.66 21.38 23.66
C VAL A 109 -0.28 21.56 24.26
N THR A 110 -0.22 22.00 25.51
CA THR A 110 1.04 22.14 26.24
C THR A 110 1.09 21.14 27.39
N ALA A 111 2.18 20.41 27.51
CA ALA A 111 2.41 19.44 28.57
C ALA A 111 3.70 19.79 29.31
N PRO A 112 3.60 20.42 30.49
CA PRO A 112 4.77 20.66 31.33
C PRO A 112 5.31 19.32 31.85
N PHE A 113 6.63 19.19 32.00
CA PHE A 113 7.26 18.03 32.60
C PHE A 113 8.38 18.46 33.54
N LYS A 114 8.69 17.61 34.53
CA LYS A 114 9.82 17.81 35.44
C LYS A 114 10.85 16.71 35.21
N TYR A 115 12.12 17.10 35.20
CA TYR A 115 13.22 16.16 35.21
C TYR A 115 13.37 15.55 36.60
N ASN A 116 13.42 14.21 36.68
CA ASN A 116 13.72 13.48 37.91
C ASN A 116 15.24 13.31 38.11
N THR A 117 16.01 13.40 37.02
CA THR A 117 17.46 13.20 36.91
C THR A 117 18.08 14.30 36.05
N GLU A 118 19.39 14.25 35.77
CA GLU A 118 20.01 15.17 34.80
C GLU A 118 19.31 15.09 33.44
N PRO A 119 19.20 16.23 32.71
CA PRO A 119 18.50 16.29 31.44
C PRO A 119 19.15 15.36 30.41
N PRO A 120 18.44 14.35 29.88
CA PRO A 120 18.98 13.46 28.86
C PRO A 120 19.18 14.22 27.54
N LYS A 121 20.05 13.68 26.66
CA LYS A 121 20.32 14.27 25.33
C LYS A 121 19.06 14.41 24.47
N ALA A 122 18.09 13.51 24.63
CA ALA A 122 16.81 13.54 23.95
C ALA A 122 15.68 13.05 24.86
N LEU A 123 14.47 13.55 24.62
CA LEU A 123 13.24 13.16 25.31
C LEU A 123 12.26 12.53 24.33
N SER A 124 11.74 11.36 24.68
CA SER A 124 10.75 10.64 23.86
C SER A 124 9.36 10.71 24.47
N PHE A 125 8.40 11.13 23.66
CA PHE A 125 6.99 11.28 24.00
C PHE A 125 6.13 10.44 23.06
N THR A 126 5.08 9.82 23.59
CA THR A 126 4.02 9.18 22.81
C THR A 126 2.78 10.04 22.87
N ILE A 127 2.35 10.55 21.73
CA ILE A 127 1.12 11.31 21.58
C ILE A 127 0.08 10.41 20.93
N THR A 128 -1.02 10.16 21.62
CA THR A 128 -2.17 9.41 21.10
C THR A 128 -3.33 10.36 20.87
N TYR A 129 -3.97 10.28 19.70
CA TYR A 129 -5.13 11.11 19.36
C TYR A 129 -6.11 10.33 18.46
N GLN A 130 -7.36 10.77 18.43
CA GLN A 130 -8.39 10.19 17.57
C GLN A 130 -9.30 11.29 17.03
N GLY A 131 -9.67 11.18 15.75
CA GLY A 131 -10.57 12.10 15.08
C GLY A 131 -11.48 11.42 14.07
N CYS A 132 -12.44 12.18 13.57
CA CYS A 132 -13.38 11.76 12.55
C CYS A 132 -13.54 12.86 11.48
N ALA A 133 -14.03 12.44 10.33
CA ALA A 133 -14.57 13.32 9.30
C ALA A 133 -16.05 13.61 9.58
N ASP A 134 -16.53 14.78 9.14
CA ASP A 134 -17.95 15.13 9.18
C ASP A 134 -18.81 14.26 8.25
N LEU A 135 -18.17 13.57 7.29
CA LEU A 135 -18.77 12.55 6.43
C LEU A 135 -19.15 11.26 7.18
N GLY A 136 -18.99 11.21 8.51
CA GLY A 136 -19.39 10.08 9.34
C GLY A 136 -18.32 8.98 9.47
N VAL A 137 -17.12 9.20 8.93
CA VAL A 137 -16.01 8.25 9.02
C VAL A 137 -15.09 8.60 10.18
N CYS A 138 -14.91 7.65 11.10
CA CYS A 138 -14.01 7.80 12.24
C CYS A 138 -12.73 6.99 12.07
N TYR A 139 -11.59 7.66 12.27
CA TYR A 139 -10.29 7.02 12.16
C TYR A 139 -9.96 6.24 13.46
N PRO A 140 -9.16 5.17 13.36
CA PRO A 140 -8.65 4.48 14.53
C PRO A 140 -7.70 5.39 15.33
N PRO A 141 -7.48 5.11 16.63
CA PRO A 141 -6.55 5.88 17.47
C PRO A 141 -5.13 5.89 16.87
N GLN A 142 -4.62 7.08 16.61
CA GLN A 142 -3.27 7.31 16.08
C GLN A 142 -2.28 7.43 17.23
N LYS A 143 -1.14 6.75 17.14
CA LYS A 143 -0.03 6.84 18.11
C LYS A 143 1.21 7.34 17.39
N LYS A 144 1.69 8.54 17.75
CA LYS A 144 2.92 9.13 17.21
C LYS A 144 3.98 9.21 18.30
N GLN A 145 5.14 8.63 18.04
CA GLN A 145 6.31 8.74 18.90
C GLN A 145 7.17 9.89 18.40
N ILE A 146 7.49 10.83 19.29
CA ILE A 146 8.26 12.02 18.97
C ILE A 146 9.46 12.06 19.91
N THR A 147 10.65 12.21 19.34
CA THR A 147 11.89 12.40 20.07
C THR A 147 12.38 13.82 19.85
N LEU A 148 12.49 14.59 20.93
CA LEU A 148 12.95 15.98 20.89
C LEU A 148 14.32 16.10 21.57
N PRO A 149 15.32 16.74 20.93
CA PRO A 149 16.60 17.01 21.57
C PRO A 149 16.41 18.03 22.71
N VAL A 150 17.02 17.78 23.86
CA VAL A 150 17.02 18.75 24.97
C VAL A 150 18.15 19.75 24.71
N PRO A 151 17.87 21.06 24.62
CA PRO A 151 18.93 22.06 24.53
C PRO A 151 19.74 22.01 25.82
N ALA A 152 21.02 21.59 25.72
CA ALA A 152 21.94 21.62 26.84
C ALA A 152 22.00 23.04 27.39
N THR A 153 21.74 23.21 28.69
CA THR A 153 21.85 24.50 29.36
C THR A 153 23.26 25.04 29.16
N GLN A 154 23.41 26.04 28.29
CA GLN A 154 24.68 26.66 27.98
C GLN A 154 25.20 27.37 29.24
N LYS A 155 26.32 26.88 29.78
CA LYS A 155 27.31 27.76 30.39
C LYS A 155 27.99 28.51 29.24
N ASN A 156 27.98 29.83 29.31
CA ASN A 156 28.57 30.76 28.34
C ASN A 156 30.01 30.43 27.98
N SER A 157 30.32 30.50 26.68
CA SER A 157 31.54 31.15 26.14
C SER A 157 31.46 31.28 24.62
N SER A 158 31.16 32.52 24.20
CA SER A 158 31.83 33.33 23.17
C SER A 158 32.55 32.67 21.97
N GLU A 159 32.23 33.26 20.81
CA GLU A 159 33.04 33.49 19.61
C GLU A 159 33.11 32.41 18.52
N GLY A 160 32.58 32.78 17.34
CA GLY A 160 33.25 32.52 16.06
C GLY A 160 32.70 31.36 15.22
N SER A 161 31.61 31.59 14.49
CA SER A 161 31.56 31.41 13.02
C SER A 161 30.14 31.66 12.54
N LEU A 162 29.91 32.85 11.99
CA LEU A 162 28.79 33.11 11.11
C LEU A 162 29.12 32.44 9.77
N PHE A 163 28.19 31.62 9.27
CA PHE A 163 28.19 30.92 7.98
C PHE A 163 28.94 29.59 7.91
N ASP A 164 28.35 28.55 8.50
CA ASP A 164 28.36 27.23 7.86
C ASP A 164 27.02 26.49 8.05
N PRO A 165 25.98 26.85 7.28
CA PRO A 165 24.66 26.23 7.38
C PRO A 165 24.66 24.78 6.88
N LEU A 166 25.70 24.32 6.17
CA LEU A 166 25.83 22.95 5.70
C LEU A 166 26.46 22.05 6.77
N GLY A 167 27.45 22.55 7.52
CA GLY A 167 28.07 21.83 8.63
C GLY A 167 27.10 21.52 9.79
N GLN A 168 26.16 22.42 10.08
CA GLN A 168 25.10 22.18 11.08
C GLN A 168 24.02 21.22 10.59
N LEU A 169 23.74 21.16 9.28
CA LEU A 169 22.83 20.16 8.69
C LEU A 169 23.46 18.77 8.69
N ALA A 170 24.77 18.65 8.45
CA ALA A 170 25.51 17.40 8.58
C ALA A 170 25.58 16.90 10.03
N GLN A 171 25.63 17.78 11.04
CA GLN A 171 25.54 17.39 12.45
C GLN A 171 24.10 17.12 12.93
N ALA A 172 23.09 17.75 12.31
CA ALA A 172 21.68 17.43 12.54
C ALA A 172 21.26 16.09 11.88
N PHE A 173 21.98 15.64 10.85
CA PHE A 173 21.71 14.39 10.13
C PHE A 173 22.82 13.31 10.23
N GLY A 174 23.94 13.56 10.92
CA GLY A 174 25.11 12.70 10.84
C GLY A 174 26.17 12.99 11.90
N GLY A 175 25.83 12.78 13.17
CA GLY A 175 26.77 12.73 14.29
C GLY A 175 26.60 11.44 15.07
N ALA A 176 27.48 10.48 14.78
CA ALA A 176 27.52 9.10 15.26
C ALA A 176 27.09 8.90 16.74
N GLY A 177 26.14 7.98 16.95
CA GLY A 177 25.86 7.40 18.27
C GLY A 177 24.41 7.02 18.61
N PHE A 178 23.48 6.97 17.66
CA PHE A 178 22.03 6.76 17.95
C PHE A 178 21.29 5.74 17.06
N PHE A 179 21.99 4.85 16.35
CA PHE A 179 21.33 3.89 15.45
C PHE A 179 21.66 2.44 15.84
N GLU A 180 21.12 1.97 16.97
CA GLU A 180 20.87 0.52 17.13
C GLU A 180 19.39 0.16 16.87
N ASP A 181 18.48 1.15 16.81
CA ASP A 181 17.03 0.87 16.65
C ASP A 181 16.23 1.77 15.69
N ALA A 182 16.84 2.75 15.01
CA ALA A 182 16.13 3.50 13.96
C ALA A 182 16.20 2.76 12.62
N LEU A 183 15.04 2.59 11.98
CA LEU A 183 14.93 1.98 10.65
C LEU A 183 15.77 2.80 9.66
N LEU A 184 16.58 2.11 8.87
CA LEU A 184 17.44 2.72 7.85
C LEU A 184 16.57 3.26 6.71
N PRO A 185 16.91 4.40 6.10
CA PRO A 185 16.24 4.83 4.88
C PRO A 185 16.48 3.81 3.75
N PRO A 186 15.59 3.72 2.75
CA PRO A 186 15.68 2.72 1.67
C PRO A 186 17.05 2.64 0.99
N ASP A 187 17.67 3.80 0.76
CA ASP A 187 18.96 3.91 0.08
C ASP A 187 20.14 3.40 0.91
N GLN A 188 19.99 3.35 2.24
CA GLN A 188 20.98 2.78 3.17
C GLN A 188 20.65 1.33 3.54
N ALA A 189 19.38 0.96 3.50
CA ALA A 189 18.92 -0.41 3.78
C ALA A 189 19.18 -1.34 2.58
N PHE A 190 19.02 -0.80 1.37
CA PHE A 190 19.20 -1.51 0.10
C PHE A 190 20.06 -0.67 -0.88
N PRO A 191 21.34 -0.41 -0.55
CA PRO A 191 22.33 0.02 -1.54
C PRO A 191 22.25 -0.87 -2.78
N PHE A 192 22.11 -0.24 -3.95
CA PHE A 192 21.98 -0.90 -5.23
C PHE A 192 22.90 -0.24 -6.24
N ASP A 193 23.72 -1.05 -6.86
CA ASP A 193 24.65 -0.66 -7.91
C ASP A 193 24.48 -1.55 -9.14
N ALA A 194 24.67 -0.95 -10.31
CA ALA A 194 24.64 -1.66 -11.57
C ALA A 194 25.85 -1.23 -12.41
N GLU A 195 26.62 -2.21 -12.86
CA GLU A 195 27.82 -1.99 -13.66
C GLU A 195 27.79 -2.84 -14.93
N LEU A 196 28.43 -2.37 -15.99
CA LEU A 196 28.58 -3.18 -17.20
C LEU A 196 29.74 -4.17 -17.00
N LYS A 197 29.40 -5.45 -16.93
CA LYS A 197 30.39 -6.55 -16.88
C LYS A 197 30.99 -6.78 -18.25
N ASP A 198 30.12 -6.87 -19.26
CA ASP A 198 30.48 -7.07 -20.66
C ASP A 198 29.57 -6.22 -21.57
N ALA A 199 29.86 -6.20 -22.88
CA ALA A 199 29.01 -5.49 -23.86
C ALA A 199 27.57 -6.03 -23.97
N GLN A 200 27.27 -7.15 -23.31
CA GLN A 200 25.97 -7.84 -23.29
C GLN A 200 25.48 -8.20 -21.88
N ASN A 201 26.21 -7.92 -20.80
CA ASN A 201 25.80 -8.27 -19.44
C ASN A 201 25.94 -7.08 -18.50
N ILE A 202 24.87 -6.75 -17.78
CA ILE A 202 24.91 -5.80 -16.67
C ILE A 202 25.01 -6.61 -15.38
N HIS A 203 26.04 -6.37 -14.58
CA HIS A 203 26.15 -6.91 -13.24
C HIS A 203 25.34 -6.05 -12.27
N LEU A 204 24.45 -6.68 -11.52
CA LEU A 204 23.62 -6.02 -10.51
C LEU A 204 24.08 -6.47 -9.14
N HIS A 205 24.33 -5.50 -8.26
CA HIS A 205 24.80 -5.73 -6.90
C HIS A 205 23.87 -5.04 -5.89
N TRP A 206 23.43 -5.78 -4.89
CA TRP A 206 22.79 -5.24 -3.70
C TRP A 206 23.58 -5.61 -2.45
N GLU A 207 23.73 -4.66 -1.53
CA GLU A 207 24.32 -4.90 -0.21
C GLU A 207 23.26 -4.68 0.89
N ILE A 208 22.44 -5.69 1.15
CA ILE A 208 21.31 -5.56 2.07
C ILE A 208 21.81 -5.46 3.52
N ALA A 209 21.41 -4.38 4.21
CA ALA A 209 21.79 -4.15 5.59
C ALA A 209 21.29 -5.25 6.55
N GLU A 210 21.99 -5.43 7.67
CA GLU A 210 21.63 -6.45 8.68
C GLU A 210 20.23 -6.19 9.27
N GLY A 211 19.41 -7.24 9.36
CA GLY A 211 18.01 -7.12 9.78
C GLY A 211 17.05 -6.64 8.69
N TYR A 212 17.47 -6.61 7.42
CA TYR A 212 16.64 -6.32 6.26
C TYR A 212 16.68 -7.48 5.26
N TYR A 213 15.64 -7.57 4.44
CA TYR A 213 15.54 -8.58 3.39
C TYR A 213 14.81 -8.05 2.16
N LEU A 214 15.14 -8.62 1.00
CA LEU A 214 14.56 -8.26 -0.30
C LEU A 214 13.75 -9.44 -0.86
N TYR A 215 12.59 -9.17 -1.46
CA TYR A 215 11.78 -10.21 -2.08
C TYR A 215 12.28 -10.57 -3.47
N ARG A 216 12.53 -11.86 -3.72
CA ARG A 216 13.01 -12.38 -5.00
C ARG A 216 11.99 -12.17 -6.13
N ASP A 217 10.71 -12.37 -5.85
CA ASP A 217 9.60 -12.26 -6.81
C ASP A 217 9.22 -10.80 -7.13
N LYS A 218 9.75 -9.83 -6.38
CA LYS A 218 9.50 -8.39 -6.57
C LYS A 218 10.61 -7.67 -7.32
N LEU A 219 11.61 -8.38 -7.82
CA LEU A 219 12.64 -7.82 -8.68
C LEU A 219 12.11 -7.65 -10.11
N LYS A 220 12.02 -6.40 -10.57
CA LYS A 220 11.61 -6.06 -11.94
C LYS A 220 12.62 -5.12 -12.58
N PHE A 221 12.90 -5.35 -13.86
CA PHE A 221 13.86 -4.56 -14.63
C PHE A 221 13.23 -4.07 -15.91
N SER A 222 13.43 -2.79 -16.22
CA SER A 222 13.05 -2.18 -17.50
C SER A 222 14.17 -1.29 -18.02
N LEU A 223 14.19 -1.10 -19.34
CA LEU A 223 15.10 -0.19 -20.01
C LEU A 223 14.32 0.99 -20.61
N GLU A 224 14.81 2.19 -20.39
CA GLU A 224 14.38 3.41 -21.06
C GLU A 224 15.51 3.94 -21.96
N ASN A 225 15.11 4.67 -23.01
CA ASN A 225 16.03 5.27 -23.99
C ASN A 225 16.97 4.25 -24.68
N SER A 226 16.47 3.04 -24.92
CA SER A 226 17.28 1.91 -25.40
C SER A 226 16.84 1.41 -26.79
N PRO A 227 17.04 2.19 -27.87
CA PRO A 227 16.62 1.80 -29.21
C PRO A 227 17.32 0.50 -29.66
N GLY A 228 16.54 -0.57 -29.78
CA GLY A 228 17.05 -1.88 -30.21
C GLY A 228 17.80 -2.67 -29.14
N VAL A 229 17.70 -2.30 -27.86
CA VAL A 229 18.21 -3.10 -26.74
C VAL A 229 17.03 -3.60 -25.91
N SER A 230 17.06 -4.88 -25.55
CA SER A 230 16.04 -5.51 -24.70
C SER A 230 16.71 -6.38 -23.65
N ILE A 231 16.06 -6.55 -22.50
CA ILE A 231 16.53 -7.45 -21.45
C ILE A 231 16.24 -8.90 -21.87
N GLY A 232 17.24 -9.77 -21.80
CA GLY A 232 17.11 -11.21 -22.04
C GLY A 232 16.54 -11.95 -20.83
N SER A 233 16.31 -13.26 -20.96
CA SER A 233 15.91 -14.09 -19.83
C SER A 233 17.00 -14.12 -18.77
N PHE A 234 16.73 -13.58 -17.59
CA PHE A 234 17.64 -13.64 -16.44
C PHE A 234 17.19 -14.73 -15.47
N SER A 235 18.17 -15.31 -14.77
CA SER A 235 17.92 -16.25 -13.68
C SER A 235 18.49 -15.64 -12.41
N ALA A 236 17.61 -15.11 -11.56
CA ALA A 236 18.02 -14.62 -10.25
C ALA A 236 18.40 -15.81 -9.34
N PRO A 237 19.43 -15.67 -8.47
CA PRO A 237 19.91 -16.74 -7.61
C PRO A 237 18.81 -17.29 -6.70
N ALA A 238 18.98 -18.50 -6.15
CA ALA A 238 18.01 -19.03 -5.21
C ALA A 238 18.01 -18.20 -3.92
N GLY A 239 16.83 -17.78 -3.45
CA GLY A 239 16.67 -17.06 -2.18
C GLY A 239 16.52 -18.02 -1.00
N LYS A 240 16.49 -17.46 0.22
CA LYS A 240 16.10 -18.17 1.42
C LYS A 240 14.58 -18.15 1.55
N ILE A 241 13.97 -19.31 1.68
CA ILE A 241 12.52 -19.41 1.92
C ILE A 241 12.22 -18.88 3.33
N LYS A 242 11.35 -17.89 3.40
CA LYS A 242 10.84 -17.30 4.63
C LYS A 242 9.31 -17.37 4.60
N GLU A 243 8.72 -17.65 5.76
CA GLU A 243 7.27 -17.57 5.93
C GLU A 243 6.95 -16.18 6.48
N ASP A 244 6.35 -15.34 5.64
CA ASP A 244 5.92 -13.99 5.94
C ASP A 244 4.44 -14.00 6.36
N GLU A 245 4.09 -13.19 7.36
CA GLU A 245 2.73 -13.15 7.91
C GLU A 245 1.69 -12.59 6.93
N TYR A 246 2.12 -11.77 5.96
CA TYR A 246 1.27 -11.16 4.94
C TYR A 246 1.30 -11.93 3.61
N PHE A 247 2.47 -12.45 3.23
CA PHE A 247 2.68 -13.05 1.91
C PHE A 247 2.85 -14.57 1.91
N GLY A 248 2.87 -15.22 3.08
CA GLY A 248 3.06 -16.66 3.21
C GLY A 248 4.50 -17.07 2.87
N LYS A 249 4.68 -18.22 2.22
CA LYS A 249 6.02 -18.72 1.87
C LYS A 249 6.60 -17.97 0.67
N VAL A 250 7.59 -17.14 0.94
CA VAL A 250 8.26 -16.26 -0.04
C VAL A 250 9.76 -16.49 -0.02
N GLU A 251 10.41 -16.32 -1.17
CA GLU A 251 11.87 -16.35 -1.25
C GLU A 251 12.44 -14.95 -1.04
N THR A 252 13.39 -14.87 -0.10
CA THR A 252 13.97 -13.62 0.36
C THR A 252 15.49 -13.65 0.28
N TYR A 253 16.09 -12.51 -0.01
CA TYR A 253 17.52 -12.33 0.02
C TYR A 253 17.96 -11.55 1.25
N HIS A 254 19.13 -11.89 1.77
CA HIS A 254 19.78 -11.25 2.90
C HIS A 254 21.26 -11.08 2.61
N GLY A 255 21.86 -9.98 3.07
CA GLY A 255 23.26 -9.66 2.79
C GLY A 255 23.48 -9.27 1.33
N ALA A 256 24.55 -9.77 0.71
CA ALA A 256 24.90 -9.44 -0.67
C ALA A 256 24.10 -10.28 -1.69
N VAL A 257 23.61 -9.63 -2.74
CA VAL A 257 22.93 -10.28 -3.87
C VAL A 257 23.56 -9.81 -5.17
N ASP A 258 24.05 -10.78 -5.93
CA ASP A 258 24.77 -10.54 -7.17
C ASP A 258 24.17 -11.39 -8.29
N PHE A 259 23.79 -10.76 -9.39
CA PHE A 259 23.46 -11.49 -10.62
C PHE A 259 23.62 -10.66 -11.87
N ASP A 260 23.77 -11.36 -12.99
CA ASP A 260 23.98 -10.76 -14.30
C ASP A 260 22.65 -10.69 -15.06
N LEU A 261 22.34 -9.50 -15.58
CA LEU A 261 21.21 -9.22 -16.44
C LEU A 261 21.70 -9.22 -17.91
N PRO A 262 21.35 -10.25 -18.71
CA PRO A 262 21.74 -10.31 -20.11
C PRO A 262 20.97 -9.28 -20.95
N LEU A 263 21.67 -8.65 -21.89
CA LEU A 263 21.14 -7.67 -22.84
C LEU A 263 21.15 -8.24 -24.25
N ILE A 264 20.01 -8.18 -24.91
CA ILE A 264 19.84 -8.49 -26.33
C ILE A 264 19.94 -7.18 -27.10
N ARG A 265 21.04 -6.98 -27.83
CA ARG A 265 21.29 -5.79 -28.65
C ARG A 265 21.08 -6.12 -30.12
N LYS A 266 20.18 -5.39 -30.79
CA LYS A 266 19.96 -5.45 -32.26
C LYS A 266 21.03 -4.68 -33.03
N THR A 267 21.65 -3.69 -32.38
CA THR A 267 22.69 -2.84 -32.96
C THR A 267 23.93 -2.84 -32.06
N GLY A 268 25.10 -3.02 -32.67
CA GLY A 268 26.40 -3.00 -31.98
C GLY A 268 26.90 -1.60 -31.60
N ALA A 269 26.20 -0.54 -31.99
CA ALA A 269 26.62 0.84 -31.76
C ALA A 269 26.68 1.20 -30.26
N ALA A 270 27.66 2.01 -29.89
CA ALA A 270 27.74 2.61 -28.56
C ALA A 270 26.50 3.49 -28.32
N GLN A 271 25.84 3.28 -27.18
CA GLN A 271 24.64 4.04 -26.83
C GLN A 271 24.49 4.15 -25.31
N GLN A 272 23.92 5.25 -24.87
CA GLN A 272 23.54 5.42 -23.47
C GLN A 272 22.18 4.79 -23.25
N ILE A 273 22.07 3.90 -22.27
CA ILE A 273 20.81 3.30 -21.85
C ILE A 273 20.51 3.67 -20.41
N THR A 274 19.23 3.73 -20.07
CA THR A 274 18.77 3.96 -18.71
C THR A 274 18.15 2.66 -18.19
N LEU A 275 18.80 2.05 -17.19
CA LEU A 275 18.26 0.89 -16.48
C LEU A 275 17.38 1.39 -15.33
N ILE A 276 16.14 0.89 -15.28
CA ILE A 276 15.24 1.07 -14.15
C ILE A 276 15.10 -0.28 -13.45
N ALA A 277 15.60 -0.35 -12.22
CA ALA A 277 15.40 -1.46 -11.31
C ALA A 277 14.29 -1.12 -10.32
N GLU A 278 13.22 -1.89 -10.33
CA GLU A 278 12.13 -1.83 -9.36
C GLU A 278 12.23 -3.02 -8.41
N TYR A 279 12.29 -2.75 -7.12
CA TYR A 279 12.43 -3.79 -6.09
C TYR A 279 11.73 -3.41 -4.80
N GLN A 280 11.45 -4.41 -3.97
CA GLN A 280 10.79 -4.21 -2.68
C GLN A 280 11.44 -5.05 -1.59
N GLY A 281 11.67 -4.45 -0.43
CA GLY A 281 12.22 -5.11 0.75
C GLY A 281 11.51 -4.69 2.03
N CYS A 282 11.76 -5.44 3.10
CA CYS A 282 11.23 -5.19 4.43
C CYS A 282 12.32 -5.33 5.49
N ALA A 283 12.13 -4.66 6.61
CA ALA A 283 12.87 -4.90 7.84
C ALA A 283 12.30 -6.14 8.55
N GLU A 284 13.16 -6.93 9.17
CA GLU A 284 12.76 -8.07 10.02
C GLU A 284 11.91 -7.64 11.22
N LYS A 285 11.94 -6.35 11.57
CA LYS A 285 11.09 -5.73 12.60
C LYS A 285 9.62 -5.52 12.16
N GLY A 286 9.21 -6.07 11.01
CA GLY A 286 7.81 -6.08 10.54
C GLY A 286 7.39 -4.84 9.76
N VAL A 287 8.34 -4.07 9.21
CA VAL A 287 8.05 -2.87 8.42
C VAL A 287 8.53 -3.06 6.99
N CYS A 288 7.61 -2.94 6.04
CA CYS A 288 7.90 -3.06 4.62
C CYS A 288 8.00 -1.70 3.95
N TYR A 289 8.98 -1.54 3.06
CA TYR A 289 9.10 -0.35 2.23
C TYR A 289 8.16 -0.47 1.02
N PRO A 290 7.66 0.67 0.48
CA PRO A 290 6.96 0.67 -0.80
C PRO A 290 7.91 0.25 -1.94
N PRO A 291 7.40 -0.11 -3.14
CA PRO A 291 8.24 -0.41 -4.30
C PRO A 291 9.21 0.74 -4.61
N ILE A 292 10.50 0.45 -4.58
CA ILE A 292 11.58 1.40 -4.81
C ILE A 292 11.99 1.31 -6.28
N LYS A 293 12.13 2.46 -6.94
CA LYS A 293 12.63 2.55 -8.32
C LYS A 293 14.00 3.22 -8.33
N LYS A 294 15.01 2.52 -8.84
CA LYS A 294 16.36 3.04 -9.05
C LYS A 294 16.67 3.15 -10.52
N THR A 295 17.11 4.33 -10.92
CA THR A 295 17.42 4.67 -12.31
C THR A 295 18.91 4.88 -12.45
N ILE A 296 19.58 4.04 -13.24
CA ILE A 296 21.03 4.11 -13.47
C ILE A 296 21.27 4.28 -14.98
N SER A 297 22.08 5.27 -15.34
CA SER A 297 22.50 5.47 -16.72
C SER A 297 23.80 4.72 -17.00
N LEU A 298 23.78 3.83 -17.99
CA LEU A 298 24.93 3.02 -18.39
C LEU A 298 25.34 3.38 -19.82
N LEU A 299 26.64 3.45 -20.06
CA LEU A 299 27.21 3.69 -21.38
C LEU A 299 27.62 2.35 -22.01
N LEU A 300 26.81 1.83 -22.92
CA LEU A 300 27.15 0.60 -23.62
C LEU A 300 28.30 0.85 -24.60
N PRO A 301 29.38 0.05 -24.55
CA PRO A 301 30.45 0.15 -25.53
C PRO A 301 29.98 -0.35 -26.90
N GLU A 302 30.69 0.07 -27.94
CA GLU A 302 30.51 -0.48 -29.28
C GLU A 302 30.98 -1.94 -29.29
N ILE A 303 30.14 -2.85 -29.80
CA ILE A 303 30.51 -4.25 -29.98
C ILE A 303 31.33 -4.35 -31.25
N SER A 304 32.65 -4.51 -31.13
CA SER A 304 33.50 -4.88 -32.25
C SER A 304 33.34 -6.40 -32.52
N GLU A 305 33.11 -6.78 -33.78
CA GLU A 305 32.73 -8.13 -34.26
C GLU A 305 33.74 -9.27 -33.97
N GLN A 306 34.75 -9.10 -33.12
CA GLN A 306 35.80 -10.11 -32.92
C GLN A 306 35.51 -11.17 -31.84
N GLN A 307 34.30 -11.20 -31.26
CA GLN A 307 33.84 -12.31 -30.40
C GLN A 307 32.49 -12.89 -30.85
N GLN A 308 32.38 -13.18 -32.14
CA GLN A 308 31.46 -14.20 -32.64
C GLN A 308 32.29 -15.34 -33.21
N LEU A 309 32.77 -16.27 -32.39
CA LEU A 309 33.31 -17.56 -32.83
C LEU A 309 33.48 -18.52 -31.62
N ILE A 310 32.44 -18.72 -30.80
CA ILE A 310 32.08 -20.06 -30.28
C ILE A 310 30.56 -20.02 -30.02
N ALA A 311 29.76 -20.29 -31.05
CA ALA A 311 28.42 -20.82 -30.85
C ALA A 311 28.51 -22.35 -30.96
N PRO A 312 28.15 -23.14 -29.94
CA PRO A 312 27.86 -24.54 -30.18
C PRO A 312 26.65 -24.61 -31.11
N SER A 313 26.79 -25.37 -32.18
CA SER A 313 25.76 -25.59 -33.19
C SER A 313 24.55 -26.27 -32.54
N ILE A 314 23.50 -25.51 -32.25
CA ILE A 314 22.21 -26.07 -31.84
C ILE A 314 21.36 -26.19 -33.10
N ILE A 315 21.12 -27.45 -33.47
CA ILE A 315 20.21 -27.92 -34.51
C ILE A 315 18.85 -27.22 -34.32
N PRO A 316 18.20 -26.67 -35.37
CA PRO A 316 16.91 -26.05 -35.21
C PRO A 316 15.85 -27.12 -34.90
N LEU A 317 15.43 -27.17 -33.64
CA LEU A 317 14.17 -27.78 -33.23
C LEU A 317 13.02 -26.80 -33.57
N PRO A 318 11.81 -27.29 -33.90
CA PRO A 318 10.72 -26.43 -34.31
C PRO A 318 10.37 -25.45 -33.18
N VAL A 319 10.40 -24.16 -33.49
CA VAL A 319 9.86 -23.12 -32.61
C VAL A 319 8.35 -23.23 -32.67
N GLU A 320 7.76 -23.84 -31.65
CA GLU A 320 6.32 -23.81 -31.44
C GLU A 320 5.95 -22.38 -31.03
N GLN A 321 5.10 -21.73 -31.84
CA GLN A 321 4.65 -20.37 -31.60
C GLN A 321 3.88 -20.34 -30.27
N GLN A 322 4.45 -19.74 -29.22
CA GLN A 322 3.70 -19.38 -28.02
C GLN A 322 2.66 -18.32 -28.40
N GLN A 323 1.46 -18.79 -28.72
CA GLN A 323 0.25 -17.96 -28.72
C GLN A 323 -0.04 -17.52 -27.28
N SER A 324 -0.64 -16.34 -27.12
CA SER A 324 -1.17 -15.88 -25.84
C SER A 324 -2.06 -16.98 -25.25
N GLU A 325 -1.93 -17.27 -23.94
CA GLU A 325 -2.73 -18.31 -23.29
C GLU A 325 -4.25 -18.03 -23.45
N GLN A 326 -4.63 -16.77 -23.60
CA GLN A 326 -5.99 -16.36 -23.92
C GLN A 326 -6.44 -16.80 -25.33
N ASP A 327 -5.55 -16.74 -26.32
CA ASP A 327 -5.81 -17.17 -27.70
C ASP A 327 -5.87 -18.71 -27.81
N GLN A 328 -5.07 -19.43 -27.01
CA GLN A 328 -5.14 -20.89 -26.90
C GLN A 328 -6.48 -21.34 -26.32
N ILE A 329 -6.92 -20.72 -25.22
CA ILE A 329 -8.22 -21.03 -24.61
C ILE A 329 -9.36 -20.70 -25.58
N ALA A 330 -9.31 -19.56 -26.27
CA ALA A 330 -10.32 -19.18 -27.28
C ALA A 330 -10.37 -20.16 -28.46
N SER A 331 -9.21 -20.69 -28.89
CA SER A 331 -9.11 -21.72 -29.94
C SER A 331 -9.66 -23.07 -29.49
N GLU A 332 -9.35 -23.51 -28.26
CA GLU A 332 -9.88 -24.75 -27.68
C GLU A 332 -11.40 -24.69 -27.46
N LEU A 333 -11.94 -23.54 -27.07
CA LEU A 333 -13.39 -23.32 -26.93
C LEU A 333 -14.14 -23.41 -28.26
N LYS A 334 -13.48 -23.10 -29.37
CA LYS A 334 -14.05 -23.17 -30.72
C LYS A 334 -14.01 -24.59 -31.31
N GLY A 335 -13.05 -25.41 -30.86
CA GLY A 335 -12.83 -26.77 -31.36
C GLY A 335 -13.57 -27.88 -30.60
N ASN A 336 -14.02 -27.62 -29.37
CA ASN A 336 -14.57 -28.65 -28.49
C ASN A 336 -16.10 -28.73 -28.51
N SER A 337 -16.67 -29.87 -28.07
CA SER A 337 -18.12 -30.04 -27.99
C SER A 337 -18.73 -29.08 -26.96
N LEU A 338 -19.78 -28.34 -27.34
CA LEU A 338 -20.44 -27.36 -26.47
C LEU A 338 -20.82 -27.91 -25.09
N PHE A 339 -21.13 -29.20 -25.01
CA PHE A 339 -21.46 -29.87 -23.76
C PHE A 339 -20.28 -29.94 -22.77
N LEU A 340 -19.07 -30.27 -23.24
CA LEU A 340 -17.88 -30.34 -22.39
C LEU A 340 -17.45 -28.95 -21.91
N THR A 341 -17.61 -27.94 -22.77
CA THR A 341 -17.40 -26.53 -22.41
C THR A 341 -18.35 -26.11 -21.29
N VAL A 342 -19.66 -26.35 -21.43
CA VAL A 342 -20.62 -26.01 -20.37
C VAL A 342 -20.29 -26.73 -19.05
N LEU A 343 -19.89 -28.00 -19.10
CA LEU A 343 -19.55 -28.78 -17.91
C LEU A 343 -18.29 -28.24 -17.20
N THR A 344 -17.26 -27.86 -17.95
CA THR A 344 -16.02 -27.30 -17.39
C THR A 344 -16.24 -25.92 -16.76
N PHE A 345 -16.94 -25.01 -17.44
CA PHE A 345 -17.30 -23.70 -16.88
C PHE A 345 -18.18 -23.82 -15.63
N PHE A 346 -19.14 -24.75 -15.63
CA PHE A 346 -19.94 -25.03 -14.45
C PHE A 346 -19.08 -25.54 -13.29
N GLY A 347 -18.13 -26.45 -13.56
CA GLY A 347 -17.19 -26.96 -12.57
C GLY A 347 -16.30 -25.88 -11.96
N PHE A 348 -15.71 -25.02 -12.78
CA PHE A 348 -14.91 -23.88 -12.30
C PHE A 348 -15.76 -22.86 -11.53
N GLY A 349 -17.00 -22.58 -11.98
CA GLY A 349 -17.93 -21.72 -11.26
C GLY A 349 -18.28 -22.26 -9.86
N LEU A 350 -18.48 -23.57 -9.73
CA LEU A 350 -18.70 -24.23 -8.44
C LEU A 350 -17.47 -24.12 -7.54
N LEU A 351 -16.27 -24.31 -8.09
CA LEU A 351 -15.00 -24.20 -7.36
C LEU A 351 -14.79 -22.76 -6.85
N LEU A 352 -15.10 -21.76 -7.68
CA LEU A 352 -15.04 -20.35 -7.32
C LEU A 352 -16.08 -19.98 -6.25
N ALA A 353 -17.25 -20.61 -6.25
CA ALA A 353 -18.25 -20.42 -5.20
C ALA A 353 -17.81 -20.93 -3.82
N LEU A 354 -16.84 -21.87 -3.78
CA LEU A 354 -16.23 -22.38 -2.54
C LEU A 354 -15.05 -21.54 -2.04
N THR A 355 -14.79 -20.38 -2.66
CA THR A 355 -13.72 -19.49 -2.22
C THR A 355 -14.09 -18.77 -0.91
N PRO A 356 -13.10 -18.48 -0.06
CA PRO A 356 -13.32 -17.83 1.25
C PRO A 356 -13.96 -16.43 1.14
N CYS A 357 -14.00 -15.83 -0.06
CA CYS A 357 -14.59 -14.52 -0.31
C CYS A 357 -16.12 -14.52 -0.43
N VAL A 358 -16.76 -15.65 -0.77
CA VAL A 358 -18.24 -15.76 -0.88
C VAL A 358 -18.86 -16.24 0.43
N PHE A 359 -18.07 -16.86 1.30
CA PHE A 359 -18.49 -17.34 2.62
C PHE A 359 -19.12 -16.27 3.54
N PRO A 360 -18.64 -15.00 3.55
CA PRO A 360 -19.25 -13.92 4.35
C PRO A 360 -20.66 -13.53 3.90
N MET A 361 -21.03 -13.84 2.66
CA MET A 361 -22.38 -13.52 2.14
C MET A 361 -23.45 -14.53 2.59
N ILE A 362 -23.05 -15.76 2.94
CA ILE A 362 -23.99 -16.81 3.41
C ILE A 362 -24.69 -16.39 4.72
N PRO A 363 -23.99 -15.88 5.75
CA PRO A 363 -24.62 -15.33 6.95
C PRO A 363 -25.52 -14.13 6.68
N ILE A 364 -25.18 -13.26 5.72
CA ILE A 364 -25.96 -12.05 5.40
C ILE A 364 -27.31 -12.44 4.80
N LEU A 365 -27.32 -13.33 3.81
CA LEU A 365 -28.56 -13.83 3.22
C LEU A 365 -29.36 -14.67 4.21
N SER A 366 -28.70 -15.50 5.01
CA SER A 366 -29.35 -16.28 6.06
C SER A 366 -30.02 -15.37 7.10
N GLY A 367 -29.35 -14.28 7.52
CA GLY A 367 -29.88 -13.27 8.43
C GLY A 367 -31.04 -12.47 7.85
N ILE A 368 -30.98 -12.09 6.58
CA ILE A 368 -32.07 -11.37 5.88
C ILE A 368 -33.33 -12.24 5.74
N ILE A 369 -33.16 -13.53 5.41
CA ILE A 369 -34.27 -14.46 5.17
C ILE A 369 -34.91 -14.91 6.49
N ILE A 370 -34.11 -15.10 7.55
CA ILE A 370 -34.60 -15.53 8.87
C ILE A 370 -35.16 -14.34 9.68
N GLY A 371 -34.70 -13.11 9.42
CA GLY A 371 -35.16 -11.90 10.12
C GLY A 371 -36.55 -11.38 9.72
N HIS A 372 -37.13 -11.86 8.62
CA HIS A 372 -38.50 -11.49 8.21
C HIS A 372 -39.54 -12.42 8.82
N GLY A 373 -40.09 -12.01 9.97
CA GLY A 373 -41.04 -12.78 10.78
C GLY A 373 -42.34 -13.24 10.10
N GLU A 374 -42.81 -14.40 10.57
CA GLU A 374 -44.15 -15.01 10.53
C GLU A 374 -44.87 -15.31 9.20
N LYS A 375 -44.44 -14.89 8.00
CA LYS A 375 -45.10 -15.32 6.72
C LYS A 375 -44.17 -15.62 5.53
N ILE A 376 -42.95 -16.10 5.77
CA ILE A 376 -42.11 -16.61 4.67
C ILE A 376 -42.64 -17.97 4.23
N THR A 377 -43.27 -18.03 3.05
CA THR A 377 -43.59 -19.30 2.38
C THR A 377 -42.34 -19.82 1.67
N THR A 378 -42.12 -21.14 1.68
CA THR A 378 -40.95 -21.79 1.03
C THR A 378 -40.79 -21.42 -0.44
N ARG A 379 -41.91 -21.15 -1.13
CA ARG A 379 -41.92 -20.69 -2.53
C ARG A 379 -41.35 -19.28 -2.72
N HIS A 380 -41.57 -18.38 -1.76
CA HIS A 380 -41.08 -17.01 -1.85
C HIS A 380 -39.56 -16.95 -1.62
N ALA A 381 -39.05 -17.69 -0.64
CA ALA A 381 -37.61 -17.82 -0.40
C ALA A 381 -36.87 -18.43 -1.61
N PHE A 382 -37.47 -19.43 -2.26
CA PHE A 382 -36.93 -20.01 -3.50
C PHE A 382 -36.89 -18.98 -4.64
N LEU A 383 -37.97 -18.20 -4.80
CA LEU A 383 -38.06 -17.19 -5.86
C LEU A 383 -37.03 -16.06 -5.67
N ILE A 384 -36.83 -15.59 -4.43
CA ILE A 384 -35.80 -14.59 -4.11
C ILE A 384 -34.40 -15.14 -4.45
N SER A 385 -34.13 -16.40 -4.10
CA SER A 385 -32.84 -17.04 -4.39
C SER A 385 -32.56 -17.13 -5.90
N VAL A 386 -33.58 -17.53 -6.69
CA VAL A 386 -33.47 -17.62 -8.15
C VAL A 386 -33.24 -16.25 -8.79
N VAL A 387 -33.99 -15.23 -8.37
CA VAL A 387 -33.83 -13.86 -8.89
C VAL A 387 -32.44 -13.31 -8.56
N TYR A 388 -31.96 -13.54 -7.34
CA TYR A 388 -30.63 -13.11 -6.91
C TYR A 388 -29.50 -13.77 -7.72
N VAL A 389 -29.56 -15.09 -7.93
CA VAL A 389 -28.57 -15.83 -8.72
C VAL A 389 -28.58 -15.36 -10.18
N LEU A 390 -29.77 -15.16 -10.78
CA LEU A 390 -29.88 -14.67 -12.15
C LEU A 390 -29.34 -13.24 -12.31
N ALA A 391 -29.63 -12.34 -11.37
CA ALA A 391 -29.10 -10.98 -11.41
C ALA A 391 -27.56 -10.97 -11.34
N THR A 392 -27.00 -11.74 -10.41
CA THR A 392 -25.54 -11.86 -10.22
C THR A 392 -24.86 -12.48 -11.45
N ALA A 393 -25.47 -13.50 -12.05
CA ALA A 393 -24.96 -14.12 -13.28
C ALA A 393 -24.91 -13.14 -14.46
N VAL A 394 -25.95 -12.32 -14.65
CA VAL A 394 -25.99 -11.30 -15.71
C VAL A 394 -24.91 -10.23 -15.48
N THR A 395 -24.75 -9.75 -14.25
CA THR A 395 -23.73 -8.75 -13.91
C THR A 395 -22.32 -9.25 -14.17
N TYR A 396 -21.97 -10.46 -13.73
CA TYR A 396 -20.65 -11.02 -13.99
C TYR A 396 -20.40 -11.35 -15.45
N THR A 397 -21.43 -11.77 -16.19
CA THR A 397 -21.33 -11.95 -17.64
C THR A 397 -21.02 -10.63 -18.33
N PHE A 398 -21.69 -9.54 -17.93
CA PHE A 398 -21.44 -8.21 -18.49
C PHE A 398 -20.02 -7.71 -18.22
N PHE A 399 -19.52 -7.86 -16.98
CA PHE A 399 -18.12 -7.53 -16.66
C PHE A 399 -17.12 -8.40 -17.42
N GLY A 400 -17.41 -9.70 -17.59
CA GLY A 400 -16.57 -10.60 -18.39
C GLY A 400 -16.45 -10.17 -19.85
N VAL A 401 -17.54 -9.68 -20.46
CA VAL A 401 -17.58 -9.18 -21.85
C VAL A 401 -16.90 -7.81 -22.00
N LEU A 402 -16.77 -7.03 -20.94
CA LEU A 402 -16.02 -5.76 -20.97
C LEU A 402 -14.52 -5.96 -20.77
N ALA A 403 -14.13 -6.97 -19.99
CA ALA A 403 -12.74 -7.23 -19.62
C ALA A 403 -12.00 -8.14 -20.61
N GLY A 404 -12.73 -8.94 -21.39
CA GLY A 404 -12.21 -9.72 -22.53
C GLY A 404 -12.67 -9.12 -23.84
#